data_AF-A0A5B0D2I8-F1
#
_entry.id   AF-A0A5B0D2I8-F1
#
_cell.length_a   1.000
_cell.length_b   1.000
_cell.length_c   1.000
_cell.angle_alpha   90.00
_cell.angle_beta   90.00
_cell.angle_gamma   90.00
#
_symmetry.space_group_name_H-M   'P 1'
#
loop_
_entity.id
_entity.type
_entity.pdbx_description
1 polymer ?
#
loop_
_entity_poly.entity_id
_entity_poly.type
_entity_poly.pdbx_seq_one_letter_code
_entity_poly.pdbx_strand_id
1 'polypeptide(L)'
;MNILDTLIWLIDFPASHGYAMVFIAGFSILGLFAMSAGGAAPGASLRRVREREGLLHGHIATRGKAVGAVRRLVFRALAVVMLANLVIGILSLTGVPITRAYIHEHGQPTTGTVDGDWVTFTTPSGVEYTIESNFFTPAVYPDRDAYLPSGEPVVVRYLPGHPQAFVIDSSQGPR
;
A
#
# COMPACT_ATOMS: atom_id res chain seq x y z
N MET A 1 -12.55 -17.71 -5.30
CA MET A 1 -11.70 -16.51 -5.15
C MET A 1 -10.83 -16.39 -6.38
N ASN A 2 -10.90 -15.24 -7.06
CA ASN A 2 -10.08 -14.95 -8.23
C ASN A 2 -8.73 -14.37 -7.76
N ILE A 3 -7.62 -14.79 -8.37
CA ILE A 3 -6.27 -14.26 -8.07
C ILE A 3 -6.24 -12.75 -8.27
N LEU A 4 -6.95 -12.25 -9.29
CA LEU A 4 -7.01 -10.82 -9.58
C LEU A 4 -7.69 -10.04 -8.45
N ASP A 5 -8.77 -10.56 -7.86
CA ASP A 5 -9.43 -9.92 -6.71
C ASP A 5 -8.47 -9.78 -5.52
N THR A 6 -7.64 -10.79 -5.29
CA THR A 6 -6.63 -10.75 -4.22
C THR A 6 -5.53 -9.73 -4.53
N LEU A 7 -5.09 -9.62 -5.79
CA LEU A 7 -4.11 -8.59 -6.18
C LEU A 7 -4.69 -7.19 -6.05
N ILE A 8 -5.94 -6.99 -6.46
CA ILE A 8 -6.65 -5.71 -6.34
C ILE A 8 -6.82 -5.35 -4.88
N TRP A 9 -7.25 -6.29 -4.03
CA TRP A 9 -7.33 -6.09 -2.59
C TRP A 9 -5.98 -5.70 -1.97
N LEU A 10 -4.87 -6.34 -2.38
CA LEU A 10 -3.54 -6.00 -1.87
C LEU A 10 -3.11 -4.57 -2.24
N ILE A 11 -3.49 -4.10 -3.43
CA ILE A 11 -3.21 -2.74 -3.93
C ILE A 11 -4.21 -1.72 -3.35
N ASP A 12 -5.40 -2.17 -2.93
CA ASP A 12 -6.46 -1.29 -2.44
C ASP A 12 -6.08 -0.61 -1.12
N PHE A 13 -5.33 -1.30 -0.26
CA PHE A 13 -4.84 -0.71 0.99
C PHE A 13 -4.01 0.57 0.77
N PRO A 14 -2.92 0.56 -0.01
CA PRO A 14 -2.18 1.79 -0.27
C PRO A 14 -2.95 2.79 -1.13
N ALA A 15 -3.93 2.35 -1.93
CA ALA A 15 -4.75 3.23 -2.74
C ALA A 15 -5.78 4.01 -1.91
N SER A 16 -6.40 3.37 -0.92
CA SER A 16 -7.37 3.97 0.02
C SER A 16 -6.72 4.84 1.09
N HIS A 17 -5.41 4.65 1.33
CA HIS A 17 -4.61 5.41 2.30
C HIS A 17 -3.53 6.26 1.61
N GLY A 18 -3.84 6.83 0.43
CA GLY A 18 -2.83 7.45 -0.44
C GLY A 18 -2.00 8.52 0.26
N TYR A 19 -2.62 9.39 1.07
CA TYR A 19 -1.91 10.41 1.84
C TYR A 19 -0.88 9.81 2.80
N ALA A 20 -1.30 8.85 3.63
CA ALA A 20 -0.42 8.20 4.60
C ALA A 20 0.73 7.46 3.90
N MET A 21 0.44 6.77 2.79
CA MET A 21 1.45 6.03 2.04
C MET A 21 2.48 6.95 1.41
N VAL A 22 2.07 8.07 0.82
CA VAL A 22 3.00 9.05 0.26
C VAL A 22 3.89 9.64 1.36
N PHE A 23 3.33 9.96 2.53
CA PHE A 23 4.09 10.47 3.66
C PHE A 23 5.11 9.42 4.15
N ILE A 24 4.66 8.22 4.48
CA ILE A 24 5.52 7.12 4.96
C ILE A 24 6.64 6.84 3.96
N ALA A 25 6.32 6.75 2.67
CA ALA A 25 7.31 6.49 1.64
C ALA A 25 8.29 7.65 1.48
N GLY A 26 7.84 8.91 1.47
CA GLY A 26 8.70 10.08 1.36
C GLY A 26 9.79 10.13 2.43
N PHE A 27 9.43 9.83 3.69
CA PHE A 27 10.40 9.81 4.80
C PHE A 27 11.23 8.53 4.87
N SER A 28 10.65 7.37 4.55
CA SER A 28 11.36 6.08 4.67
C SER A 28 12.32 5.79 3.52
N ILE A 29 12.06 6.29 2.31
CA ILE A 29 12.86 6.02 1.11
C ILE A 29 14.31 6.50 1.28
N LEU A 30 14.54 7.67 1.88
CA LEU A 30 15.88 8.18 2.14
C LEU A 30 16.68 7.25 3.08
N GLY A 31 16.05 6.78 4.16
CA GLY A 31 16.65 5.84 5.10
C GLY A 31 16.90 4.46 4.47
N LEU A 32 15.96 3.96 3.67
CA LEU A 32 16.08 2.71 2.93
C LEU A 32 17.22 2.77 1.90
N PHE A 33 17.35 3.89 1.18
CA PHE A 33 18.47 4.09 0.26
C PHE A 33 19.80 4.21 0.99
N ALA A 34 19.88 4.96 2.09
CA ALA A 34 21.08 5.05 2.92
C ALA A 34 21.52 3.68 3.47
N MET A 35 20.57 2.82 3.87
CA MET A 35 20.85 1.46 4.37
C MET A 35 21.18 0.47 3.24
N SER A 36 20.70 0.70 2.02
CA SER A 36 20.94 -0.16 0.84
C SER A 36 22.19 0.20 0.05
N ALA A 37 22.57 1.48 0.04
CA ALA A 37 23.87 1.97 -0.38
C ALA A 37 24.84 1.54 0.71
N GLY A 38 25.43 0.34 0.53
CA GLY A 38 26.36 -0.23 1.48
C GLY A 38 27.36 0.83 1.89
N GLY A 39 27.18 1.40 3.09
CA GLY A 39 28.07 2.42 3.61
C GLY A 39 29.48 1.89 3.44
N ALA A 40 30.38 2.74 2.95
CA ALA A 40 31.81 2.49 3.02
C ALA A 40 32.08 2.05 4.46
N ALA A 41 32.22 0.73 4.68
CA ALA A 41 32.25 0.18 6.02
C ALA A 41 33.36 0.93 6.76
N PRO A 42 33.13 1.48 7.97
CA PRO A 42 34.20 2.11 8.72
C PRO A 42 35.34 1.10 8.85
N GLY A 43 36.47 1.39 8.20
CA GLY A 43 37.59 0.45 8.08
C GLY A 43 37.66 -0.36 6.78
N ALA A 44 36.92 -0.06 5.72
CA ALA A 44 37.17 -0.64 4.38
C ALA A 44 38.55 -0.23 3.84
N SER A 45 38.98 1.01 4.13
CA SER A 45 40.35 1.48 3.89
C SER A 45 41.36 0.72 4.76
N LEU A 46 41.11 0.63 6.07
CA LEU A 46 41.96 -0.11 7.02
C LEU A 46 42.03 -1.62 6.72
N ARG A 47 40.95 -2.21 6.22
CA ARG A 47 40.89 -3.59 5.77
C ARG A 47 41.75 -3.80 4.55
N ARG A 48 41.66 -2.91 3.55
CA ARG A 48 42.56 -2.93 2.37
C ARG A 48 44.03 -2.77 2.77
N VAL A 49 44.32 -1.96 3.78
CA VAL A 49 45.68 -1.81 4.34
C VAL A 49 46.13 -3.10 5.03
N ARG A 50 45.29 -3.72 5.89
CA ARG A 50 45.60 -5.01 6.54
C ARG A 50 45.69 -6.19 5.56
N GLU A 51 44.92 -6.16 4.46
CA GLU A 51 45.02 -7.12 3.35
C GLU A 51 46.38 -6.96 2.65
N ARG A 52 46.83 -5.71 2.41
CA ARG A 52 48.16 -5.43 1.84
C ARG A 52 49.30 -5.83 2.77
N GLU A 53 49.14 -5.63 4.08
CA GLU A 53 50.15 -5.97 5.08
C GLU A 53 50.09 -7.44 5.54
N GLY A 54 49.22 -8.26 4.96
CA GLY A 54 49.14 -9.69 5.26
C GLY A 54 48.57 -10.03 6.65
N LEU A 55 47.91 -9.08 7.32
CA LEU A 55 47.43 -9.21 8.71
C LEU A 55 46.05 -9.89 8.83
N LEU A 56 45.43 -10.28 7.72
CA LEU A 56 44.09 -10.85 7.70
C LEU A 56 44.10 -12.37 7.91
N HIS A 57 43.81 -12.79 9.15
CA HIS A 57 43.59 -14.19 9.50
C HIS A 57 42.26 -14.68 8.89
N GLY A 58 42.34 -15.64 7.96
CA GLY A 58 41.28 -15.99 7.00
C GLY A 58 39.98 -16.59 7.55
N HIS A 59 39.83 -16.80 8.87
CA HIS A 59 38.76 -17.65 9.41
C HIS A 59 37.50 -16.91 9.93
N ILE A 60 37.51 -15.57 10.03
CA ILE A 60 36.37 -14.79 10.59
C ILE A 60 35.58 -14.03 9.50
N ALA A 61 36.10 -13.92 8.27
CA ALA A 61 35.61 -12.97 7.27
C ALA A 61 34.35 -13.40 6.48
N THR A 62 34.01 -14.69 6.43
CA THR A 62 32.94 -15.23 5.55
C THR A 62 31.54 -15.01 6.12
N ARG A 63 31.37 -15.17 7.44
CA ARG A 63 30.05 -15.07 8.11
C ARG A 63 29.47 -13.65 8.05
N GLY A 64 30.31 -12.63 8.22
CA GLY A 64 29.89 -11.22 8.15
C GLY A 64 29.50 -10.74 6.74
N LYS A 65 30.12 -11.32 5.69
CA LYS A 65 29.80 -10.98 4.29
C LYS A 65 28.42 -11.51 3.87
N ALA A 66 28.07 -12.73 4.27
CA ALA A 66 26.77 -13.34 3.97
C ALA A 66 25.61 -12.57 4.65
N VAL A 67 25.74 -12.27 5.94
CA VAL A 67 24.74 -11.49 6.68
C VAL A 67 24.57 -10.08 6.09
N GLY A 68 25.68 -9.42 5.71
CA GLY A 68 25.62 -8.12 5.04
C GLY A 68 24.93 -8.16 3.67
N ALA A 69 25.17 -9.21 2.88
CA ALA A 69 24.54 -9.39 1.57
C ALA A 69 23.02 -9.62 1.69
N VAL A 70 22.59 -10.51 2.59
CA VAL A 70 21.17 -10.77 2.85
C VAL A 70 20.48 -9.50 3.34
N ARG A 71 21.07 -8.79 4.31
CA ARG A 71 20.53 -7.52 4.81
C ARG A 71 20.33 -6.51 3.68
N ARG A 72 21.32 -6.36 2.79
CA ARG A 72 21.25 -5.44 1.65
C ARG A 72 20.14 -5.83 0.67
N LEU A 73 19.97 -7.11 0.40
CA LEU A 73 18.90 -7.61 -0.47
C LEU A 73 17.52 -7.29 0.12
N VAL A 74 17.32 -7.52 1.41
CA VAL A 74 16.07 -7.18 2.11
C VAL A 74 15.78 -5.69 2.02
N PHE A 75 16.74 -4.82 2.34
CA PHE A 75 16.55 -3.36 2.24
C PHE A 75 16.26 -2.90 0.80
N ARG A 76 16.85 -3.52 -0.21
CA ARG A 76 16.53 -3.24 -1.62
C ARG A 76 15.11 -3.66 -1.98
N ALA A 77 14.69 -4.86 -1.57
CA ALA A 77 13.32 -5.31 -1.79
C ALA A 77 12.31 -4.37 -1.11
N LEU A 78 12.57 -4.00 0.14
CA LEU A 78 11.76 -3.01 0.87
C LEU A 78 11.74 -1.65 0.18
N ALA A 79 12.87 -1.17 -0.36
CA ALA A 79 12.91 0.08 -1.11
C ALA A 79 12.05 0.03 -2.38
N VAL A 80 12.08 -1.07 -3.13
CA VAL A 80 11.23 -1.25 -4.32
C VAL A 80 9.75 -1.32 -3.95
N VAL A 81 9.40 -2.09 -2.92
CA VAL A 81 8.02 -2.17 -2.42
C VAL A 81 7.54 -0.80 -1.97
N MET A 82 8.37 -0.06 -1.22
CA MET A 82 8.02 1.28 -0.76
C MET A 82 7.84 2.26 -1.92
N LEU A 83 8.69 2.18 -2.94
CA LEU A 83 8.55 2.99 -4.16
C LEU A 83 7.25 2.67 -4.91
N ALA A 84 6.87 1.40 -5.01
CA ALA A 84 5.60 1.01 -5.63
C ALA A 84 4.40 1.60 -4.85
N ASN A 85 4.43 1.53 -3.51
CA ASN A 85 3.41 2.13 -2.65
C ASN A 85 3.36 3.67 -2.80
N LEU A 86 4.50 4.34 -2.94
CA LEU A 86 4.55 5.77 -3.22
C LEU A 86 3.82 6.12 -4.52
N VAL A 87 4.11 5.37 -5.60
CA VAL A 87 3.48 5.60 -6.91
C VAL A 87 1.96 5.38 -6.81
N ILE A 88 1.52 4.29 -6.18
CA ILE A 88 0.10 4.00 -5.96
C ILE A 88 -0.57 5.12 -5.17
N GLY A 89 0.04 5.57 -4.07
CA GLY A 89 -0.49 6.65 -3.24
C GLY A 89 -0.64 7.97 -4.00
N ILE A 90 0.36 8.36 -4.80
CA ILE A 90 0.31 9.59 -5.63
C ILE A 90 -0.82 9.50 -6.66
N LEU A 91 -0.91 8.37 -7.38
CA LEU A 91 -1.95 8.15 -8.38
C LEU A 91 -3.35 8.20 -7.74
N SER A 92 -3.53 7.62 -6.55
CA SER A 92 -4.80 7.69 -5.83
C SER A 92 -5.15 9.11 -5.38
N LEU A 93 -4.19 9.88 -4.88
CA LEU A 93 -4.41 11.28 -4.47
C LEU A 93 -4.81 12.18 -5.65
N THR A 94 -4.23 11.90 -6.82
CA THR A 94 -4.56 12.61 -8.07
C THR A 94 -5.88 12.14 -8.70
N GLY A 95 -6.55 11.16 -8.11
CA GLY A 95 -7.88 10.71 -8.51
C GLY A 95 -7.87 9.61 -9.57
N VAL A 96 -6.71 9.01 -9.87
CA VAL A 96 -6.64 7.86 -10.78
C VAL A 96 -7.33 6.65 -10.13
N PRO A 97 -8.31 6.01 -10.79
CA PRO A 97 -9.10 4.93 -10.21
C PRO A 97 -8.39 3.57 -10.33
N ILE A 98 -7.24 3.41 -9.68
CA ILE A 98 -6.36 2.23 -9.83
C ILE A 98 -7.08 0.91 -9.45
N THR A 99 -7.79 0.90 -8.32
CA THR A 99 -8.56 -0.26 -7.84
C THR A 99 -10.07 -0.07 -8.03
N ARG A 100 -10.54 1.18 -7.87
CA ARG A 100 -11.96 1.54 -7.86
C ARG A 100 -12.73 1.09 -9.11
N ALA A 101 -12.16 1.27 -10.30
CA ALA A 101 -12.82 0.87 -11.55
C ALA A 101 -13.04 -0.65 -11.61
N TYR A 102 -12.03 -1.43 -11.23
CA TYR A 102 -12.16 -2.89 -11.18
C TYR A 102 -13.20 -3.34 -10.16
N ILE A 103 -13.18 -2.77 -8.95
CA ILE A 103 -14.14 -3.10 -7.88
C ILE A 103 -15.56 -2.69 -8.29
N HIS A 104 -15.72 -1.59 -9.01
CA HIS A 104 -17.02 -1.17 -9.54
C HIS A 104 -17.59 -2.18 -10.55
N GLU A 105 -16.75 -2.67 -11.45
CA GLU A 105 -17.15 -3.63 -12.49
C GLU A 105 -17.39 -5.06 -11.96
N HIS A 106 -16.58 -5.52 -11.00
CA HIS A 106 -16.55 -6.93 -10.56
C HIS A 106 -17.09 -7.15 -9.15
N GLY A 107 -17.31 -6.07 -8.39
CA GLY A 107 -17.80 -6.11 -7.02
C GLY A 107 -19.29 -6.48 -6.93
N GLN A 108 -19.65 -7.14 -5.83
CA GLN A 108 -21.04 -7.40 -5.50
C GLN A 108 -21.68 -6.15 -4.89
N PRO A 109 -22.85 -5.72 -5.39
CA PRO A 109 -23.57 -4.59 -4.83
C PRO A 109 -24.27 -4.98 -3.52
N THR A 110 -24.26 -4.06 -2.57
CA THR A 110 -25.05 -4.08 -1.34
C THR A 110 -25.43 -2.66 -0.96
N THR A 111 -26.39 -2.52 -0.06
CA THR A 111 -26.74 -1.22 0.51
C THR A 111 -25.90 -0.97 1.75
N GLY A 112 -25.36 0.25 1.86
CA GLY A 112 -24.66 0.72 3.03
C GLY A 112 -25.13 2.11 3.46
N THR A 113 -24.56 2.60 4.54
CA THR A 113 -24.75 3.96 5.03
C THR A 113 -23.39 4.63 5.20
N VAL A 114 -23.34 5.92 4.91
CA VAL A 114 -22.15 6.75 5.14
C VAL A 114 -22.38 7.57 6.41
N ASP A 115 -21.41 7.54 7.33
CA ASP A 115 -21.37 8.40 8.51
C ASP A 115 -20.00 9.11 8.58
N GLY A 116 -19.96 10.34 8.09
CA GLY A 116 -18.70 11.07 7.89
C GLY A 116 -17.76 10.32 6.94
N ASP A 117 -16.57 9.98 7.44
CA ASP A 117 -15.54 9.22 6.70
C ASP A 117 -15.70 7.70 6.87
N TRP A 118 -16.80 7.21 7.44
CA TRP A 118 -17.02 5.78 7.65
C TRP A 118 -18.17 5.26 6.80
N VAL A 119 -17.99 4.06 6.27
CA VAL A 119 -18.99 3.37 5.46
C VAL A 119 -19.34 2.06 6.15
N THR A 120 -20.61 1.88 6.45
CA THR A 120 -21.13 0.66 7.05
C THR A 120 -22.02 -0.08 6.06
N PHE A 121 -21.75 -1.36 5.82
CA PHE A 121 -22.59 -2.21 4.99
C PHE A 121 -22.59 -3.65 5.46
N THR A 122 -23.67 -4.36 5.13
CA THR A 122 -23.85 -5.77 5.50
C THR A 122 -23.74 -6.65 4.26
N THR A 123 -22.93 -7.69 4.38
CA THR A 123 -22.75 -8.70 3.33
C THR A 123 -23.91 -9.71 3.34
N PRO A 124 -24.15 -10.47 2.25
CA PRO A 124 -25.18 -11.51 2.20
C PRO A 124 -25.03 -12.62 3.24
N SER A 125 -23.83 -12.81 3.79
CA SER A 125 -23.59 -13.72 4.91
C SER A 125 -24.04 -13.18 6.26
N GLY A 126 -24.57 -11.94 6.31
CA GLY A 126 -25.02 -11.27 7.53
C GLY A 126 -23.91 -10.60 8.33
N VAL A 127 -22.68 -10.53 7.80
CA VAL A 127 -21.55 -9.86 8.48
C VAL A 127 -21.56 -8.37 8.11
N GLU A 128 -21.58 -7.52 9.13
CA GLU A 128 -21.47 -6.07 9.01
C GLU A 128 -20.00 -5.64 8.99
N TYR A 129 -19.69 -4.71 8.09
CA TYR A 129 -18.38 -4.09 7.95
C TYR A 129 -18.50 -2.60 8.08
N THR A 130 -17.70 -2.00 8.95
CA THR A 130 -17.51 -0.54 9.06
C THR A 130 -16.08 -0.23 8.67
N ILE A 131 -15.91 0.46 7.55
CA ILE A 131 -14.59 0.71 6.94
C ILE A 131 -14.47 2.20 6.64
N GLU A 132 -13.27 2.73 6.85
CA GLU A 132 -12.95 4.14 6.55
C GLU A 132 -12.94 4.38 5.03
N SER A 133 -13.69 5.39 4.58
CA SER A 133 -13.56 6.03 3.29
C SER A 133 -12.84 7.37 3.47
N ASN A 134 -11.52 7.32 3.37
CA ASN A 134 -10.65 8.46 3.64
C ASN A 134 -10.94 9.67 2.74
N PHE A 135 -11.05 10.87 3.34
CA PHE A 135 -11.30 12.13 2.64
C PHE A 135 -10.33 12.43 1.48
N PHE A 136 -9.03 12.12 1.61
CA PHE A 136 -8.04 12.42 0.57
C PHE A 136 -8.13 11.46 -0.62
N THR A 137 -8.57 10.24 -0.36
CA THR A 137 -8.67 9.15 -1.34
C THR A 137 -10.04 8.48 -1.21
N PRO A 138 -11.14 9.21 -1.45
CA PRO A 138 -12.49 8.73 -1.17
C PRO A 138 -12.78 7.47 -1.96
N ALA A 139 -13.49 6.51 -1.36
CA ALA A 139 -13.84 5.25 -1.99
C ALA A 139 -15.06 5.42 -2.92
N VAL A 140 -15.11 6.48 -3.74
CA VAL A 140 -16.27 6.82 -4.58
C VAL A 140 -15.89 6.71 -6.06
N TYR A 141 -16.77 6.13 -6.88
CA TYR A 141 -16.60 5.97 -8.32
C TYR A 141 -17.98 5.83 -9.02
N PRO A 142 -18.16 6.32 -10.26
CA PRO A 142 -17.19 7.02 -11.12
C PRO A 142 -16.88 8.46 -10.71
N ASP A 143 -17.78 9.13 -9.98
CA ASP A 143 -17.64 10.54 -9.66
C ASP A 143 -16.96 10.71 -8.29
N ARG A 144 -15.64 10.90 -8.30
CA ARG A 144 -14.83 11.08 -7.09
C ARG A 144 -15.37 12.18 -6.15
N ASP A 145 -15.84 13.26 -6.74
CA ASP A 145 -16.28 14.47 -6.04
C ASP A 145 -17.81 14.48 -5.80
N ALA A 146 -18.48 13.33 -5.96
CA ALA A 146 -19.90 13.22 -5.66
C ALA A 146 -20.15 13.51 -4.18
N TYR A 147 -21.12 14.40 -3.93
CA TYR A 147 -21.58 14.67 -2.58
C TYR A 147 -22.42 13.50 -2.07
N LEU A 148 -22.02 12.91 -0.95
CA LEU A 148 -22.73 11.81 -0.30
C LEU A 148 -23.25 12.31 1.06
N PRO A 149 -24.58 12.49 1.21
CA PRO A 149 -25.14 12.95 2.48
C PRO A 149 -24.93 11.89 3.57
N SER A 150 -24.53 12.33 4.76
CA SER A 150 -24.40 11.46 5.93
C SER A 150 -25.76 10.90 6.33
N GLY A 151 -25.83 9.60 6.61
CA GLY A 151 -27.05 8.89 7.03
C GLY A 151 -27.98 8.46 5.89
N GLU A 152 -27.67 8.81 4.63
CA GLU A 152 -28.43 8.32 3.49
C GLU A 152 -27.95 6.93 3.02
N PRO A 153 -28.86 6.08 2.51
CA PRO A 153 -28.48 4.81 1.94
C PRO A 153 -27.69 5.01 0.65
N VAL A 154 -26.52 4.39 0.58
CA VAL A 154 -25.66 4.37 -0.60
C VAL A 154 -25.52 2.95 -1.14
N VAL A 155 -25.23 2.83 -2.43
CA VAL A 155 -24.88 1.53 -3.02
C VAL A 155 -23.38 1.33 -2.89
N VAL A 156 -22.98 0.28 -2.18
CA VAL A 156 -21.59 -0.15 -2.02
C VAL A 156 -21.35 -1.38 -2.88
N ARG A 157 -20.26 -1.40 -3.62
CA ARG A 157 -19.77 -2.58 -4.34
C ARG A 157 -18.49 -3.04 -3.68
N TYR A 158 -18.40 -4.31 -3.33
CA TYR A 158 -17.23 -4.87 -2.65
C TYR A 158 -16.81 -6.21 -3.27
N LEU A 159 -15.54 -6.58 -3.11
CA LEU A 159 -15.04 -7.88 -3.54
C LEU A 159 -15.48 -8.97 -2.54
N PRO A 160 -16.22 -10.03 -2.96
CA PRO A 160 -16.83 -10.98 -2.01
C PRO A 160 -15.85 -11.73 -1.10
N GLY A 161 -14.65 -12.02 -1.61
CA GLY A 161 -13.58 -12.63 -0.82
C GLY A 161 -12.79 -11.64 0.04
N HIS A 162 -12.96 -10.35 -0.19
CA HIS A 162 -12.20 -9.26 0.42
C HIS A 162 -13.08 -8.01 0.64
N PRO A 163 -14.05 -8.03 1.57
CA PRO A 163 -14.98 -6.92 1.75
C PRO A 163 -14.32 -5.59 2.14
N GLN A 164 -13.06 -5.61 2.61
CA GLN A 164 -12.31 -4.37 2.84
C GLN A 164 -12.01 -3.58 1.55
N ALA A 165 -11.99 -4.26 0.40
CA ALA A 165 -11.88 -3.62 -0.90
C ALA A 165 -13.28 -3.32 -1.42
N PHE A 166 -13.67 -2.04 -1.30
CA PHE A 166 -15.01 -1.58 -1.65
C PHE A 166 -14.98 -0.25 -2.40
N VAL A 167 -16.09 0.08 -3.04
CA VAL A 167 -16.34 1.37 -3.66
C VAL A 167 -17.82 1.73 -3.52
N ILE A 168 -18.10 3.00 -3.27
CA ILE A 168 -19.43 3.59 -3.29
C ILE A 168 -19.74 3.94 -4.75
N ASP A 169 -20.83 3.35 -5.26
CA ASP A 169 -21.30 3.56 -6.62
C ASP A 169 -22.09 4.87 -6.71
N SER A 170 -21.40 5.94 -7.11
CA SER A 170 -22.02 7.26 -7.24
C SER A 170 -23.07 7.32 -8.36
N SER A 171 -23.06 6.35 -9.29
CA SER A 171 -24.05 6.30 -10.39
C SER A 171 -25.44 5.88 -9.93
N GLN A 172 -25.56 5.27 -8.74
CA GLN A 172 -26.79 4.72 -8.18
C GLN A 172 -27.30 5.52 -6.96
N GLY A 173 -26.67 6.63 -6.60
CA GLY A 173 -27.06 7.46 -5.46
C GLY A 173 -28.36 8.25 -5.70
N PRO A 174 -28.99 8.75 -4.62
CA PRO A 174 -30.13 9.66 -4.74
C PRO A 174 -29.69 10.94 -5.49
N ARG A 175 -30.36 11.24 -6.60
CA ARG A 175 -30.21 12.50 -7.35
C ARG A 175 -31.09 13.58 -6.75
#